data_AF-A0A9E2L6Q1-F1
#
_entry.id   AF-A0A9E2L6Q1-F1
#
_cell.length_a   1.000
_cell.length_b   1.000
_cell.length_c   1.000
_cell.angle_alpha   90.00
_cell.angle_beta   90.00
_cell.angle_gamma   90.00
#
_symmetry.space_group_name_H-M   'P 1'
#
loop_
_entity.id
_entity.type
_entity.pdbx_description
1 polymer ?
#
loop_
_entity_poly.entity_id
_entity_poly.type
_entity_poly.pdbx_seq_one_letter_code
_entity_poly.pdbx_strand_id
1 'polypeptide(L)'
;MPEPEPTVFIMVNGNQTPMRTITSQTEEKKGWDIQGITVGKKLIRYFWGKQSKQLTDQKPCFVIYPKECTLNDYALIRLNKRRDHRRLPYAELNECGYTRINIDSFVIENLPDMGFSVRPKEDLFPGEYILVNLKQTPCNESGDIVAYDFSVPGK
;
A
#
# COMPACT_ATOMS: atom_id res chain seq x y z
N MET A 1 -3.20 -6.59 22.21
CA MET A 1 -2.89 -7.77 21.37
C MET A 1 -1.50 -7.57 20.80
N PRO A 2 -0.62 -8.59 20.79
CA PRO A 2 0.65 -8.49 20.07
C PRO A 2 0.35 -8.22 18.60
N GLU A 3 1.09 -7.29 18.00
CA GLU A 3 0.96 -6.93 16.58
C GLU A 3 1.06 -8.21 15.73
N PRO A 4 0.21 -8.39 14.70
CA PRO A 4 0.34 -9.55 13.83
C PRO A 4 1.72 -9.52 13.15
N GLU A 5 2.45 -10.63 13.22
CA GLU A 5 3.71 -10.78 12.50
C GLU A 5 3.55 -10.44 11.02
N PRO A 6 4.53 -9.75 10.41
CA PRO A 6 4.44 -9.30 9.04
C PRO A 6 4.21 -10.50 8.12
N THR A 7 3.08 -10.47 7.44
CA THR A 7 2.65 -11.48 6.47
C THR A 7 3.25 -11.22 5.08
N VAL A 8 4.06 -10.16 4.97
CA VAL A 8 4.74 -9.73 3.76
C VAL A 8 6.22 -9.51 4.06
N PHE A 9 7.05 -10.11 3.22
CA PHE A 9 8.49 -9.92 3.20
C PHE A 9 8.88 -9.29 1.87
N ILE A 10 10.03 -8.65 1.86
CA ILE A 10 10.69 -8.19 0.64
C ILE A 10 12.04 -8.88 0.53
N MET A 11 12.38 -9.33 -0.68
CA MET A 11 13.68 -9.90 -0.97
C MET A 11 14.70 -8.78 -1.14
N VAL A 12 15.76 -8.81 -0.33
CA VAL A 12 16.92 -7.91 -0.44
C VAL A 12 18.17 -8.77 -0.55
N ASN A 13 18.89 -8.66 -1.66
CA ASN A 13 20.11 -9.43 -1.93
C ASN A 13 19.94 -10.95 -1.70
N GLY A 14 18.77 -11.50 -2.09
CA GLY A 14 18.45 -12.92 -1.93
C GLY A 14 17.93 -13.33 -0.55
N ASN A 15 17.85 -12.42 0.43
CA ASN A 15 17.32 -12.71 1.77
C ASN A 15 15.92 -12.13 1.95
N GLN A 16 15.02 -12.89 2.59
CA GLN A 16 13.71 -12.39 3.01
C GLN A 16 13.86 -11.43 4.20
N THR A 17 13.39 -10.19 4.04
CA THR A 17 13.35 -9.18 5.09
C THR A 17 11.89 -8.82 5.39
N PRO A 18 11.43 -8.86 6.65
CA PRO A 18 10.05 -8.51 6.98
C PRO A 18 9.77 -7.04 6.63
N MET A 19 8.63 -6.78 5.98
CA MET A 19 8.20 -5.41 5.72
C MET A 19 7.54 -4.81 6.95
N ARG A 20 7.80 -3.51 7.19
CA ARG A 20 7.16 -2.78 8.29
C ARG A 20 5.77 -2.34 7.84
N THR A 21 4.81 -2.48 8.75
CA THR A 21 3.47 -1.97 8.55
C THR A 21 3.40 -0.50 8.93
N ILE A 22 2.60 0.24 8.19
CA ILE A 22 2.19 1.60 8.52
C ILE A 22 0.66 1.69 8.47
N THR A 23 0.09 2.53 9.32
CA THR A 23 -1.36 2.79 9.35
C THR A 23 -1.63 4.15 8.73
N SER A 24 -2.66 4.23 7.89
CA SER A 24 -3.11 5.50 7.35
C SER A 24 -3.76 6.36 8.42
N GLN A 25 -3.89 7.65 8.12
CA GLN A 25 -4.75 8.57 8.85
C GLN A 25 -5.66 9.28 7.87
N THR A 26 -6.93 9.36 8.27
CA THR A 26 -7.99 9.98 7.48
C THR A 26 -8.38 11.30 8.14
N GLU A 27 -8.29 12.38 7.37
CA GLU A 27 -8.74 13.72 7.75
C GLU A 27 -9.94 14.12 6.91
N GLU A 28 -10.95 14.66 7.57
CA GLU A 28 -12.08 15.27 6.92
C GLU A 28 -11.78 16.74 6.60
N LYS A 29 -11.66 17.04 5.32
CA LYS A 29 -11.59 18.43 4.87
C LYS A 29 -13.01 18.97 4.72
N LYS A 30 -13.33 19.98 5.53
CA LYS A 30 -14.59 20.70 5.47
C LYS A 30 -14.83 21.24 4.06
N GLY A 31 -16.04 20.99 3.57
CA GLY A 31 -16.55 21.59 2.33
C GLY A 31 -17.06 23.00 2.57
N TRP A 32 -17.92 23.46 1.67
CA TRP A 32 -18.64 24.72 1.80
C TRP A 32 -19.92 24.51 2.61
N ASP A 33 -20.24 25.45 3.49
CA ASP A 33 -21.57 25.53 4.09
C ASP A 33 -22.43 26.46 3.22
N ILE A 34 -23.53 25.92 2.70
CA ILE A 34 -24.55 26.71 2.00
C ILE A 34 -25.85 26.50 2.75
N GLN A 35 -26.26 27.53 3.51
CA GLN A 35 -27.53 27.57 4.25
C GLN A 35 -27.71 26.37 5.22
N GLY A 36 -26.64 25.93 5.88
CA GLY A 36 -26.67 24.80 6.82
C GLY A 36 -26.46 23.43 6.15
N ILE A 37 -26.29 23.38 4.83
CA ILE A 37 -25.94 22.16 4.09
C ILE A 37 -24.45 22.18 3.80
N THR A 38 -23.71 21.20 4.32
CA THR A 38 -22.29 21.02 3.98
C THR A 38 -22.15 20.32 2.63
N VAL A 39 -21.66 21.05 1.63
CA VAL A 39 -21.46 20.57 0.25
C VAL A 39 -19.96 20.45 -0.04
N GLY A 40 -19.54 19.38 -0.72
CA GLY A 40 -18.15 19.20 -1.15
C GLY A 40 -17.17 18.81 -0.04
N LYS A 41 -17.67 18.23 1.06
CA LYS A 41 -16.86 17.57 2.08
C LYS A 41 -15.99 16.49 1.43
N LYS A 42 -14.73 16.42 1.85
CA LYS A 42 -13.72 15.58 1.20
C LYS A 42 -12.90 14.86 2.25
N LEU A 43 -12.91 13.52 2.21
CA LEU A 43 -11.99 12.73 3.01
C LEU A 43 -10.61 12.71 2.35
N ILE A 44 -9.57 12.92 3.14
CA ILE A 44 -8.18 12.87 2.69
C ILE A 44 -7.46 11.85 3.54
N ARG A 45 -6.92 10.82 2.88
CA ARG A 45 -6.10 9.80 3.54
C ARG A 45 -4.63 10.02 3.25
N TYR A 46 -3.80 9.85 4.27
CA TYR A 46 -2.35 9.98 4.18
C TYR A 46 -1.64 9.05 5.15
N PHE A 47 -0.34 8.88 4.92
CA PHE A 47 0.58 8.21 5.82
C PHE A 47 1.59 9.24 6.33
N TRP A 48 1.93 9.15 7.62
CA TRP A 48 2.91 10.05 8.23
C TRP A 48 4.32 9.83 7.67
N GLY A 49 5.09 10.92 7.73
CA GLY A 49 6.46 10.98 7.25
C GLY A 49 6.55 11.36 5.77
N LYS A 50 7.66 12.01 5.43
CA LYS A 50 7.95 12.52 4.07
C LYS A 50 8.25 11.40 3.07
N GLN A 51 8.79 10.29 3.54
CA GLN A 51 9.32 9.17 2.77
C GLN A 51 9.33 7.88 3.62
N SER A 52 9.17 6.72 2.98
CA SER A 52 9.45 5.42 3.59
C SER A 52 10.94 5.25 3.86
N LYS A 53 11.24 4.63 5.00
CA LYS A 53 12.62 4.26 5.36
C LYS A 53 13.07 2.97 4.69
N GLN A 54 12.15 2.21 4.08
CA GLN A 54 12.45 0.96 3.40
C GLN A 54 12.73 1.23 1.93
N LEU A 55 13.92 0.86 1.46
CA LEU A 55 14.34 1.05 0.08
C LEU A 55 14.33 -0.28 -0.67
N THR A 56 14.02 -0.23 -1.96
CA THR A 56 14.00 -1.40 -2.85
C THR A 56 14.70 -1.07 -4.16
N ASP A 57 14.96 -2.07 -4.99
CA ASP A 57 15.29 -1.85 -6.39
C ASP A 57 14.03 -1.52 -7.21
N GLN A 58 14.18 -1.34 -8.52
CA GLN A 58 13.07 -1.05 -9.43
C GLN A 58 12.19 -2.29 -9.72
N LYS A 59 12.64 -3.50 -9.37
CA LYS A 59 11.90 -4.76 -9.55
C LYS A 59 11.82 -5.53 -8.23
N PRO A 60 11.13 -4.97 -7.23
CA PRO A 60 11.05 -5.59 -5.93
C PRO A 60 10.37 -6.96 -6.02
N CYS A 61 10.90 -7.92 -5.27
CA CYS A 61 10.30 -9.24 -5.14
C CYS A 61 9.67 -9.33 -3.74
N PHE A 62 8.35 -9.36 -3.68
CA PHE A 62 7.61 -9.54 -2.44
C PHE A 62 7.35 -11.01 -2.21
N VAL A 63 7.34 -11.41 -0.95
CA VAL A 63 6.84 -12.72 -0.51
C VAL A 63 5.62 -12.48 0.35
N ILE A 64 4.47 -13.00 -0.06
CA ILE A 64 3.18 -12.75 0.59
C ILE A 64 2.60 -14.09 1.05
N TYR A 65 2.22 -14.18 2.32
CA TYR A 65 1.59 -15.35 2.93
C TYR A 65 0.11 -15.09 3.26
N PRO A 66 -0.78 -15.01 2.27
CA PRO A 66 -2.16 -14.60 2.51
C PRO A 66 -2.88 -15.52 3.52
N LYS A 67 -3.44 -14.95 4.59
CA LYS A 67 -4.15 -15.73 5.63
C LYS A 67 -5.61 -16.02 5.27
N GLU A 68 -6.32 -15.01 4.75
CA GLU A 68 -7.77 -15.07 4.52
C GLU A 68 -8.21 -14.48 3.17
N CYS A 69 -7.28 -13.85 2.46
CA CYS A 69 -7.53 -13.13 1.21
C CYS A 69 -6.82 -13.82 0.04
N THR A 70 -7.26 -13.53 -1.18
CA THR A 70 -6.56 -14.00 -2.38
C THR A 70 -5.44 -13.02 -2.73
N LEU A 71 -4.40 -13.47 -3.43
CA LEU A 71 -3.36 -12.57 -3.94
C LEU A 71 -3.93 -11.41 -4.77
N ASN A 72 -5.02 -11.65 -5.51
CA ASN A 72 -5.69 -10.64 -6.33
C ASN A 72 -6.32 -9.51 -5.50
N ASP A 73 -6.50 -9.73 -4.19
CA ASP A 73 -6.96 -8.69 -3.26
C ASP A 73 -5.82 -7.76 -2.84
N TYR A 74 -4.56 -8.05 -3.18
CA TYR A 74 -3.45 -7.14 -2.95
C TYR A 74 -3.22 -6.21 -4.14
N ALA A 75 -2.85 -4.97 -3.82
CA ALA A 75 -2.57 -3.94 -4.81
C ALA A 75 -1.30 -3.17 -4.46
N LEU A 76 -0.56 -2.82 -5.51
CA LEU A 76 0.55 -1.88 -5.44
C LEU A 76 0.10 -0.48 -5.86
N ILE A 77 0.34 0.51 -4.99
CA ILE A 77 -0.10 1.90 -5.20
C ILE A 77 1.09 2.83 -5.05
N ARG A 78 1.33 3.66 -6.07
CA ARG A 78 2.33 4.74 -5.99
C ARG A 78 1.73 5.95 -5.28
N LEU A 79 2.38 6.44 -4.23
CA LEU A 79 1.92 7.56 -3.42
C LEU A 79 2.41 8.91 -3.96
N ASN A 80 1.62 9.95 -3.72
CA ASN A 80 2.04 11.33 -3.94
C ASN A 80 2.73 11.88 -2.68
N LYS A 81 3.94 12.44 -2.83
CA LYS A 81 4.66 13.10 -1.73
C LYS A 81 4.10 14.51 -1.47
N ARG A 82 3.98 14.88 -0.20
CA ARG A 82 3.81 16.26 0.27
C ARG A 82 4.91 16.60 1.27
N ARG A 83 4.99 17.88 1.66
CA ARG A 83 6.07 18.42 2.51
C ARG A 83 6.33 17.58 3.76
N ASP A 84 5.29 17.08 4.42
CA ASP A 84 5.38 16.40 5.72
C ASP A 84 4.72 15.02 5.78
N HIS A 85 3.91 14.68 4.77
CA HIS A 85 3.17 13.42 4.71
C HIS A 85 3.15 12.87 3.27
N ARG A 86 2.87 11.57 3.15
CA ARG A 86 2.63 10.91 1.87
C ARG A 86 1.14 10.69 1.72
N ARG A 87 0.54 11.26 0.68
CA ARG A 87 -0.91 11.23 0.49
C ARG A 87 -1.28 9.98 -0.31
N LEU A 88 -2.28 9.25 0.18
CA LEU A 88 -2.93 8.21 -0.62
C LEU A 88 -3.69 8.92 -1.75
N PRO A 89 -3.50 8.53 -3.03
CA PRO A 89 -4.22 9.14 -4.14
C PRO A 89 -5.73 9.22 -3.86
N TYR A 90 -6.35 10.34 -4.23
CA TYR A 90 -7.74 10.68 -3.88
C TYR A 90 -8.78 9.76 -4.52
N ALA A 91 -8.41 9.01 -5.57
CA ALA A 91 -9.20 7.90 -6.05
C ALA A 91 -9.10 6.80 -5.01
N GLU A 92 -10.16 6.60 -4.24
CA GLU A 92 -10.30 5.52 -3.29
C GLU A 92 -9.95 4.19 -3.96
N LEU A 93 -9.47 3.21 -3.18
CA LEU A 93 -9.18 1.83 -3.60
C LEU A 93 -10.28 1.19 -4.50
N ASN A 94 -11.48 1.75 -4.43
CA ASN A 94 -12.67 1.37 -5.18
C ASN A 94 -12.71 1.87 -6.63
N GLU A 95 -11.88 2.84 -7.05
CA GLU A 95 -11.87 3.41 -8.41
C GLU A 95 -10.48 3.48 -9.10
N CYS A 96 -9.35 3.25 -8.42
CA CYS A 96 -8.06 3.73 -8.96
C CYS A 96 -7.39 2.90 -10.09
N GLY A 97 -6.55 3.63 -10.86
CA GLY A 97 -5.38 3.06 -11.53
C GLY A 97 -4.31 2.67 -10.50
N TYR A 98 -4.46 1.49 -9.94
CA TYR A 98 -3.47 0.76 -9.16
C TYR A 98 -3.22 -0.58 -9.83
N THR A 99 -2.04 -1.15 -9.64
CA THR A 99 -1.74 -2.45 -10.23
C THR A 99 -2.10 -3.52 -9.21
N ARG A 100 -3.22 -4.22 -9.45
CA ARG A 100 -3.54 -5.45 -8.70
C ARG A 100 -2.47 -6.49 -8.93
N ILE A 101 -2.12 -7.23 -7.89
CA ILE A 101 -1.27 -8.41 -8.04
C ILE A 101 -2.07 -9.45 -8.81
N ASN A 102 -1.70 -9.65 -10.07
CA ASN A 102 -2.27 -10.67 -10.94
C ASN A 102 -1.21 -11.17 -11.93
N ILE A 103 -1.49 -12.30 -12.57
CA ILE A 103 -0.61 -12.92 -13.56
C ILE A 103 -0.31 -12.01 -14.76
N ASP A 104 -1.17 -11.05 -15.09
CA ASP A 104 -0.95 -10.17 -16.24
C ASP A 104 0.17 -9.16 -15.96
N SER A 105 0.23 -8.62 -14.74
CA SER A 105 1.15 -7.54 -14.36
C SER A 105 2.36 -8.02 -13.55
N PHE A 106 2.27 -9.22 -12.96
CA PHE A 106 3.29 -9.79 -12.08
C PHE A 106 3.70 -11.19 -12.51
N VAL A 107 4.96 -11.53 -12.29
CA VAL A 107 5.43 -12.91 -12.20
C VAL A 107 5.10 -13.39 -10.79
N ILE A 108 4.35 -14.48 -10.71
CA ILE A 108 3.88 -15.06 -9.44
C ILE A 108 4.34 -16.52 -9.39
N GLU A 109 5.06 -16.88 -8.33
CA GLU A 109 5.50 -18.25 -8.11
C GLU A 109 5.00 -18.74 -6.76
N ASN A 110 4.57 -20.00 -6.70
CA ASN A 110 4.18 -20.63 -5.44
C ASN A 110 5.42 -20.88 -4.58
N LEU A 111 5.30 -20.60 -3.29
CA LEU A 111 6.29 -20.94 -2.27
C LEU A 111 5.68 -21.99 -1.31
N PRO A 112 6.51 -22.66 -0.49
CA PRO A 112 6.02 -23.49 0.60
C PRO A 112 5.05 -22.74 1.52
N ASP A 113 4.26 -23.50 2.28
CA ASP A 113 3.34 -22.97 3.30
C ASP A 113 2.33 -21.94 2.76
N MET A 114 1.85 -22.16 1.53
CA MET A 114 0.87 -21.30 0.85
C MET A 114 1.36 -19.85 0.65
N GLY A 115 2.68 -19.64 0.66
CA GLY A 115 3.29 -18.38 0.30
C GLY A 115 3.36 -18.17 -1.21
N PHE A 116 3.55 -16.93 -1.62
CA PHE A 116 3.76 -16.59 -3.02
C PHE A 116 4.88 -15.57 -3.18
N SER A 117 5.78 -15.81 -4.12
CA SER A 117 6.70 -14.79 -4.60
C SER A 117 5.96 -13.95 -5.65
N VAL A 118 6.11 -12.63 -5.57
CA VAL A 118 5.43 -11.68 -6.47
C VAL A 118 6.41 -10.63 -6.91
N ARG A 119 6.67 -10.57 -8.22
CA ARG A 119 7.57 -9.60 -8.84
C ARG A 119 6.87 -8.86 -9.98
N PRO A 120 6.92 -7.52 -10.04
CA PRO A 120 6.45 -6.78 -11.21
C PRO A 120 7.14 -7.28 -12.48
N LYS A 121 6.39 -7.46 -13.57
CA LYS A 121 6.99 -7.80 -14.88
C LYS A 121 7.84 -6.65 -15.42
N GLU A 122 7.35 -5.43 -15.25
CA GLU A 122 8.00 -4.20 -15.65
C GLU A 122 8.67 -3.49 -14.47
N ASP A 123 9.71 -2.72 -14.75
CA ASP A 123 10.38 -1.90 -13.74
C ASP A 123 9.41 -0.86 -13.17
N LEU A 124 9.36 -0.75 -11.85
CA LEU A 124 8.64 0.31 -11.18
C LEU A 124 9.35 1.64 -11.36
N PHE A 125 8.58 2.68 -11.68
CA PHE A 125 9.11 4.03 -11.71
C PHE A 125 9.62 4.47 -10.32
N PRO A 126 10.68 5.30 -10.24
CA PRO A 126 11.11 5.88 -8.97
C PRO A 126 9.98 6.56 -8.21
N GLY A 127 9.86 6.31 -6.91
CA GLY A 127 8.76 6.87 -6.11
C GLY A 127 8.49 6.10 -4.82
N GLU A 128 7.47 6.56 -4.11
CA GLU A 128 6.96 5.88 -2.91
C GLU A 128 5.83 4.97 -3.30
N TYR A 129 5.82 3.79 -2.71
CA TYR A 129 4.78 2.81 -2.94
C TYR A 129 4.26 2.29 -1.62
N ILE A 130 3.04 1.77 -1.69
CA ILE A 130 2.50 0.88 -0.69
C ILE A 130 2.00 -0.39 -1.34
N LEU A 131 2.18 -1.50 -0.65
CA LEU A 131 1.45 -2.73 -0.87
C LEU A 131 0.30 -2.80 0.15
N VAL A 132 -0.92 -3.02 -0.32
CA VAL A 132 -2.12 -3.00 0.53
C VAL A 132 -3.03 -4.17 0.19
N ASN A 133 -3.63 -4.80 1.20
CA ASN A 133 -4.76 -5.72 1.03
C ASN A 133 -6.06 -4.89 0.94
N LEU A 134 -6.75 -4.97 -0.19
CA LEU A 134 -7.97 -4.24 -0.48
C LEU A 134 -9.19 -4.73 0.31
N LYS A 135 -9.18 -6.00 0.75
CA LYS A 135 -10.27 -6.61 1.53
C LYS A 135 -10.03 -6.59 3.03
N GLN A 136 -9.01 -5.88 3.51
CA GLN A 136 -8.78 -5.75 4.94
C GLN A 136 -9.95 -5.04 5.63
N THR A 137 -10.26 -5.47 6.86
CA THR A 137 -11.16 -4.71 7.74
C THR A 137 -10.48 -3.40 8.14
N PRO A 138 -11.19 -2.27 8.10
CA PRO A 138 -10.64 -1.00 8.59
C PRO A 138 -10.16 -1.08 10.04
N CYS A 139 -9.09 -0.34 10.33
CA CYS A 139 -8.48 -0.27 11.66
C CYS A 139 -9.31 0.52 12.67
N ASN A 140 -10.18 1.40 12.19
CA ASN A 140 -11.01 2.29 12.98
C ASN A 140 -12.25 2.76 12.19
N GLU A 141 -13.12 3.50 12.87
CA GLU A 141 -14.37 4.06 12.32
C GLU A 141 -14.13 5.04 11.17
N SER A 142 -12.96 5.69 11.13
CA SER A 142 -12.55 6.59 10.03
C SER A 142 -12.15 5.84 8.76
N GLY A 143 -12.14 4.51 8.79
CA GLY A 143 -11.84 3.67 7.64
C GLY A 143 -10.34 3.50 7.39
N ASP A 144 -9.47 3.79 8.36
CA ASP A 144 -8.01 3.69 8.18
C ASP A 144 -7.55 2.27 7.86
N ILE A 145 -6.45 2.16 7.12
CA ILE A 145 -5.92 0.90 6.60
C ILE A 145 -4.46 0.70 7.02
N VAL A 146 -4.06 -0.55 7.13
CA VAL A 146 -2.66 -0.96 7.23
C VAL A 146 -2.10 -1.21 5.83
N ALA A 147 -0.88 -0.76 5.60
CA ALA A 147 -0.15 -1.02 4.37
C ALA A 147 1.35 -1.25 4.65
N TYR A 148 2.06 -1.79 3.67
CA TYR A 148 3.51 -1.96 3.70
C TYR A 148 4.15 -0.94 2.78
N ASP A 149 4.95 -0.02 3.32
CA ASP A 149 5.54 1.05 2.52
C ASP A 149 6.97 0.74 2.08
N PHE A 150 7.34 1.33 0.95
CA PHE A 150 8.71 1.31 0.47
C PHE A 150 8.96 2.43 -0.55
N SER A 151 10.23 2.68 -0.83
CA SER A 151 10.67 3.63 -1.85
C SER A 151 11.53 2.94 -2.89
N VAL A 152 11.25 3.24 -4.15
CA VAL A 152 12.13 2.95 -5.29
C VAL A 152 12.97 4.20 -5.55
N PRO A 153 14.30 4.15 -5.36
CA PRO A 153 15.16 5.31 -5.56
C PRO A 153 15.19 5.74 -7.03
N GLY A 154 15.28 7.05 -7.24
CA GLY A 154 15.67 7.60 -8.54
C GLY A 154 17.16 7.36 -8.77
N LYS A 155 17.55 7.24 -10.04
CA LYS A 155 18.98 7.34 -10.42
C LYS A 155 19.51 8.74 -10.11
#